data_AF-A0A7Y3M4Z2-F1
#
_entry.id   AF-A0A7Y3M4Z2-F1
#
_cell.length_a   1.000
_cell.length_b   1.000
_cell.length_c   1.000
_cell.angle_alpha   90.00
_cell.angle_beta   90.00
_cell.angle_gamma   90.00
#
_symmetry.space_group_name_H-M   'P 1'
#
loop_
_entity.id
_entity.type
_entity.pdbx_description
1 polymer ?
#
loop_
_entity_poly.entity_id
_entity_poly.type
_entity_poly.pdbx_seq_one_letter_code
_entity_poly.pdbx_strand_id
1 'polypeptide(L)'
;EEPIDSFIIGLPKQMDNTMSESETAILKFIQKLEKQFPQIPIKRHDERFTSKMAFQIMIDGGLNKKKRRNKALVDQISATLILQSYLSSKN
;
A
#
# COMPACT_ATOMS: atom_id res chain seq x y z
N GLU A 1 -17.33 4.05 16.03
CA GLU A 1 -16.13 4.22 15.19
C GLU A 1 -14.94 3.85 16.05
N GLU A 2 -13.96 3.12 15.49
CA GLU A 2 -12.75 2.73 16.20
C GLU A 2 -11.71 3.84 16.11
N PRO A 3 -10.92 4.10 17.19
CA PRO A 3 -9.82 5.05 17.12
C PRO A 3 -8.75 4.58 16.14
N ILE A 4 -8.20 5.52 15.36
CA ILE A 4 -7.13 5.23 14.39
C ILE A 4 -5.78 5.58 15.02
N ASP A 5 -4.94 4.56 15.21
CA ASP A 5 -3.61 4.74 15.80
C ASP A 5 -2.57 5.29 14.83
N SER A 6 -2.62 4.88 13.55
CA SER A 6 -1.65 5.33 12.54
C SER A 6 -2.13 5.04 11.11
N PHE A 7 -1.63 5.84 10.16
CA PHE A 7 -1.78 5.56 8.73
C PHE A 7 -0.53 4.87 8.20
N ILE A 8 -0.70 3.71 7.57
CA ILE A 8 0.38 3.00 6.89
C ILE A 8 0.29 3.28 5.39
N ILE A 9 1.36 3.81 4.80
CA ILE A 9 1.41 4.15 3.37
C ILE A 9 2.63 3.49 2.73
N GLY A 10 2.40 2.75 1.65
CA GLY A 10 3.45 2.08 0.89
C GLY A 10 4.50 3.04 0.33
N LEU A 11 5.76 2.65 0.43
CA LEU A 11 6.94 3.33 -0.10
C LEU A 11 7.35 2.61 -1.38
N PRO A 12 6.93 3.10 -2.56
CA PRO A 12 7.19 2.45 -3.82
C PRO A 12 8.66 2.60 -4.23
N LYS A 13 9.47 1.61 -3.87
CA LYS A 13 10.86 1.48 -4.30
C LYS A 13 10.97 0.58 -5.54
N GLN A 14 11.85 0.94 -6.45
CA GLN A 14 12.27 0.10 -7.56
C GLN A 14 13.29 -0.96 -7.09
N MET A 15 13.66 -1.88 -8.00
CA MET A 15 14.61 -2.95 -7.69
C MET A 15 16.02 -2.43 -7.36
N ASP A 16 16.40 -1.29 -7.93
CA ASP A 16 17.67 -0.59 -7.69
C ASP A 16 17.63 0.35 -6.47
N ASN A 17 16.58 0.25 -5.64
CA ASN A 17 16.28 1.13 -4.51
C ASN A 17 15.96 2.59 -4.88
N THR A 18 15.82 2.93 -6.17
CA THR A 18 15.33 4.26 -6.56
C THR A 18 13.83 4.39 -6.25
N MET A 19 13.36 5.62 -6.06
CA MET A 19 11.94 5.87 -5.85
C MET A 19 11.17 5.76 -7.16
N SER A 20 9.96 5.22 -7.12
CA SER A 20 9.04 5.23 -8.26
C SER A 20 8.60 6.67 -8.58
N GLU A 21 8.23 6.94 -9.83
CA GLU A 21 7.63 8.21 -10.27
C GLU A 21 6.40 8.60 -9.42
N SER A 22 5.68 7.59 -8.93
CA SER A 22 4.53 7.70 -8.04
C SER A 22 4.85 8.41 -6.72
N GLU A 23 6.11 8.38 -6.26
CA GLU A 23 6.52 8.90 -4.95
C GLU A 23 6.22 10.40 -4.83
N THR A 24 6.42 11.17 -5.90
CA THR A 24 6.13 12.61 -5.89
C THR A 24 4.65 12.90 -5.61
N ALA A 25 3.74 12.09 -6.16
CA ALA A 25 2.31 12.23 -5.92
C ALA A 25 1.93 11.77 -4.51
N ILE A 26 2.56 10.70 -4.02
CA ILE A 26 2.33 10.18 -2.67
C ILE A 26 2.81 11.16 -1.60
N LEU A 27 3.97 11.80 -1.78
CA LEU A 27 4.45 12.83 -0.86
C LEU A 27 3.49 14.02 -0.76
N LYS A 28 2.92 14.47 -1.90
CA LYS A 28 1.88 15.52 -1.89
C LYS A 28 0.62 15.07 -1.17
N PHE A 29 0.26 13.79 -1.28
CA PHE A 29 -0.89 13.22 -0.56
C PHE A 29 -0.62 13.14 0.94
N ILE A 30 0.56 12.68 1.35
CA ILE A 30 1.01 12.64 2.75
C ILE A 30 0.91 14.03 3.37
N GLN A 31 1.45 15.05 2.71
CA GLN A 31 1.36 16.43 3.22
C GLN A 31 -0.07 16.91 3.43
N LYS A 32 -1.02 16.51 2.58
CA LYS A 32 -2.43 16.83 2.78
C LYS A 32 -3.02 16.05 3.95
N LEU A 33 -2.66 14.77 4.08
CA LEU A 33 -3.13 13.89 5.14
C LEU A 33 -2.63 14.34 6.51
N GLU A 34 -1.36 14.74 6.65
CA GLU A 34 -0.79 15.29 7.88
C GLU A 34 -1.47 16.60 8.28
N LYS A 35 -1.78 17.46 7.31
CA LYS A 35 -2.52 18.70 7.58
C LYS A 35 -3.94 18.44 8.07
N GLN A 36 -4.60 17.40 7.53
CA GLN A 36 -5.97 17.06 7.89
C GLN A 36 -6.05 16.29 9.21
N PHE A 37 -5.06 15.45 9.50
CA PHE A 37 -5.00 14.58 10.68
C PHE A 37 -3.65 14.71 11.39
N PRO A 38 -3.33 15.88 11.97
CA PRO A 38 -2.01 16.15 12.56
C PRO A 38 -1.67 15.25 13.76
N GLN A 39 -2.70 14.71 14.41
CA GLN A 39 -2.56 13.87 15.59
C GLN A 39 -2.25 12.41 15.26
N ILE A 40 -2.54 11.97 14.02
CA ILE A 40 -2.42 10.57 13.62
C ILE A 40 -1.09 10.38 12.89
N PRO A 41 -0.14 9.60 13.43
CA PRO A 41 1.15 9.39 12.80
C PRO A 41 1.02 8.64 11.47
N ILE A 42 1.79 9.08 10.48
CA ILE A 42 1.95 8.37 9.21
C ILE A 42 3.23 7.55 9.26
N LYS A 43 3.16 6.30 8.79
CA LYS A 43 4.29 5.37 8.68
C LYS A 43 4.45 4.92 7.24
N ARG A 44 5.70 4.97 6.76
CA ARG A 44 6.07 4.52 5.42
C ARG A 44 6.60 3.09 5.52
N HIS A 45 6.08 2.18 4.68
CA HIS A 45 6.50 0.78 4.68
C HIS A 45 6.88 0.33 3.28
N ASP A 46 7.86 -0.57 3.15
CA ASP A 46 8.30 -1.06 1.85
C ASP A 46 7.16 -1.80 1.13
N GLU A 47 6.84 -1.36 -0.09
CA GLU A 47 5.74 -1.88 -0.91
C GLU A 47 6.25 -2.80 -2.05
N ARG A 48 7.55 -3.11 -2.12
CA ARG A 48 8.08 -3.91 -3.23
C ARG A 48 7.31 -5.21 -3.40
N PHE A 49 6.98 -5.50 -4.67
CA PHE A 49 6.26 -6.69 -5.12
C PHE A 49 4.79 -6.82 -4.69
N THR A 50 4.20 -5.88 -3.93
CA THR A 50 2.80 -6.00 -3.46
C THR A 50 1.80 -6.13 -4.61
N SER A 51 1.91 -5.32 -5.66
CA SER A 51 1.03 -5.41 -6.83
C SER A 51 1.16 -6.75 -7.57
N LYS A 52 2.37 -7.32 -7.62
CA LYS A 52 2.59 -8.63 -8.23
C LYS A 52 2.03 -9.76 -7.36
N MET A 53 2.23 -9.67 -6.04
CA MET A 53 1.67 -10.61 -5.06
C MET A 53 0.13 -10.54 -5.05
N ALA A 54 -0.45 -9.35 -5.06
CA ALA A 54 -1.89 -9.14 -5.17
C ALA A 54 -2.45 -9.79 -6.44
N PHE A 55 -1.76 -9.62 -7.57
CA PHE A 55 -2.15 -10.28 -8.82
C PHE A 55 -2.08 -11.80 -8.72
N GLN A 56 -1.04 -12.35 -8.09
CA GLN A 56 -0.89 -13.79 -7.86
C GLN A 56 -1.99 -14.33 -6.94
N ILE A 57 -2.29 -13.66 -5.83
CA ILE A 57 -3.38 -14.03 -4.91
C ILE A 57 -4.72 -14.10 -5.65
N MET A 58 -4.99 -13.15 -6.56
CA MET A 58 -6.20 -13.22 -7.37
C MET A 58 -6.20 -14.39 -8.37
N ILE A 59 -5.04 -14.78 -8.90
CA ILE A 59 -4.91 -15.99 -9.74
C ILE A 59 -5.24 -17.22 -8.92
N ASP A 60 -4.60 -17.35 -7.76
CA ASP A 60 -4.69 -18.52 -6.90
C ASP A 60 -6.11 -18.66 -6.33
N GLY A 61 -6.79 -17.53 -6.08
CA GLY A 61 -8.21 -17.47 -5.72
C GLY A 61 -9.18 -17.76 -6.87
N GLY A 62 -8.69 -18.10 -8.07
CA GLY A 62 -9.53 -18.50 -9.22
C GLY A 62 -10.24 -17.35 -9.93
N LEU A 63 -9.80 -16.10 -9.75
CA LEU A 63 -10.47 -14.97 -10.40
C LEU A 63 -10.22 -14.98 -11.91
N ASN A 64 -11.30 -14.74 -12.67
CA ASN A 64 -11.22 -14.62 -14.12
C ASN A 64 -10.37 -13.40 -14.56
N LYS A 65 -9.89 -13.41 -15.81
CA LYS A 65 -8.99 -12.37 -16.35
C LYS A 65 -9.58 -10.95 -16.25
N LYS A 66 -10.91 -10.80 -16.39
CA LYS A 66 -11.59 -9.49 -16.32
C LYS A 66 -11.53 -8.92 -14.90
N LYS A 67 -11.84 -9.74 -13.88
CA LYS A 67 -11.78 -9.33 -12.48
C LYS A 67 -10.35 -9.00 -12.03
N ARG A 68 -9.35 -9.75 -12.51
CA ARG A 68 -7.93 -9.49 -12.24
C ARG A 68 -7.38 -8.18 -12.80
N ARG A 69 -8.04 -7.60 -13.81
CA ARG A 69 -7.70 -6.28 -14.35
C ARG A 69 -8.34 -5.13 -13.58
N ASN A 70 -9.16 -5.42 -12.57
CA ASN A 70 -9.76 -4.39 -11.74
C ASN A 70 -8.69 -3.79 -10.82
N LYS A 71 -8.24 -2.58 -11.17
CA LYS A 71 -7.22 -1.86 -10.41
C LYS A 71 -7.63 -1.62 -8.95
N ALA A 72 -8.90 -1.31 -8.69
CA ALA A 72 -9.38 -1.11 -7.32
C ALA A 72 -9.21 -2.36 -6.45
N LEU A 73 -9.42 -3.55 -7.03
CA LEU A 73 -9.23 -4.81 -6.31
C LEU A 73 -7.75 -5.11 -6.07
N VAL A 74 -6.88 -4.83 -7.05
CA VAL A 74 -5.43 -4.93 -6.89
C VAL A 74 -4.96 -4.01 -5.76
N ASP A 75 -5.37 -2.74 -5.80
CA ASP A 75 -4.97 -1.73 -4.82
C ASP A 75 -5.45 -2.10 -3.40
N GLN A 76 -6.66 -2.65 -3.25
CA GLN A 76 -7.17 -3.13 -1.96
C GLN A 76 -6.34 -4.30 -1.39
N ILE A 77 -6.01 -5.28 -2.23
CA ILE A 77 -5.19 -6.42 -1.80
C ILE A 77 -3.77 -5.94 -1.47
N SER A 78 -3.19 -5.07 -2.29
CA SER A 78 -1.88 -4.45 -2.02
C SER A 78 -1.88 -3.70 -0.68
N ALA A 79 -2.90 -2.89 -0.38
CA ALA A 79 -3.02 -2.20 0.90
C ALA A 79 -3.06 -3.18 2.10
N THR A 80 -3.77 -4.30 1.94
CA THR A 80 -3.82 -5.35 2.97
C THR A 80 -2.45 -5.99 3.18
N LEU A 81 -1.72 -6.30 2.10
CA LEU A 81 -0.37 -6.87 2.17
C LEU A 81 0.64 -5.91 2.82
N ILE A 82 0.55 -4.61 2.51
CA ILE A 82 1.40 -3.58 3.14
C ILE A 82 1.14 -3.56 4.65
N LEU A 83 -0.12 -3.52 5.07
CA LEU A 83 -0.49 -3.52 6.48
C LEU A 83 0.00 -4.79 7.18
N GLN A 84 -0.22 -5.96 6.57
CA GLN A 84 0.23 -7.24 7.11
C GLN A 84 1.75 -7.28 7.28
N SER A 85 2.49 -6.81 6.28
CA SER A 85 3.95 -6.76 6.32
C SER A 85 4.45 -5.80 7.42
N TYR A 86 3.81 -4.64 7.56
CA TYR A 86 4.13 -3.68 8.62
C TYR A 86 3.91 -4.28 10.01
N LEU A 87 2.75 -4.89 10.25
CA LEU A 87 2.41 -5.53 11.53
C LEU A 87 3.36 -6.70 11.84
N SER A 88 3.71 -7.50 10.83
CA SER A 88 4.65 -8.62 10.99
C SER A 88 6.07 -8.15 11.30
N SER A 89 6.50 -6.99 10.78
CA SER A 89 7.83 -6.43 11.05
C SER A 89 8.00 -5.87 12.47
N LYS A 90 6.90 -5.74 13.21
CA LYS A 90 6.84 -5.19 14.58
C LYS A 90 6.81 -6.28 15.66
N ASN A 91 6.64 -7.54 15.26
CA ASN A 91 6.63 -8.72 16.12
C ASN A 91 8.01 -9.36 16.12
#